data_AF-A0A1S9SYF6-F1
#
_entry.id   AF-A0A1S9SYF6-F1
#
_cell.length_a   1.000
_cell.length_b   1.000
_cell.length_c   1.000
_cell.angle_alpha   90.00
_cell.angle_beta   90.00
_cell.angle_gamma   90.00
#
_symmetry.space_group_name_H-M   'P 1'
#
loop_
_entity.id
_entity.type
_entity.pdbx_description
1 polymer ?
#
loop_
_entity_poly.entity_id
_entity_poly.type
_entity_poly.pdbx_seq_one_letter_code
_entity_poly.pdbx_strand_id
1 'polypeptide(L)' 'MQRGIIDRFEGEIAVIEINNSTIDVLKSKLPSTAKEGDVLIIDDDNYTIDKDETAKRRREVQDLMDKLFE' A
#
# COMPACT_ATOMS: atom_id res chain seq x y z
N MET A 1 -0.55 -9.44 -2.46
CA MET A 1 -0.05 -8.32 -1.65
C MET A 1 1.41 -7.97 -1.92
N GLN A 2 1.62 -6.94 -2.72
CA GLN A 2 2.91 -6.33 -3.00
C GLN A 2 2.92 -4.92 -2.39
N ARG A 3 4.07 -4.43 -1.91
CA ARG A 3 4.21 -3.06 -1.40
C ARG A 3 5.02 -2.25 -2.38
N GLY A 4 4.54 -1.05 -2.69
CA GLY A 4 5.21 -0.11 -3.56
C GLY A 4 5.28 1.27 -2.95
N ILE A 5 6.31 2.04 -3.26
CA ILE A 5 6.46 3.42 -2.79
C ILE A 5 6.30 4.33 -4.00
N ILE A 6 5.47 5.36 -3.90
CA ILE A 6 5.38 6.37 -4.96
C ILE A 6 6.68 7.17 -4.94
N ASP A 7 7.53 7.01 -5.97
CA ASP A 7 8.76 7.78 -6.12
C ASP A 7 8.44 9.22 -6.54
N ARG A 8 7.66 9.37 -7.63
CA ARG A 8 7.26 10.68 -8.18
C ARG A 8 5.99 10.60 -9.01
N PHE A 9 5.35 11.75 -9.25
CA PHE A 9 4.29 11.88 -10.26
C PHE A 9 4.78 12.58 -11.53
N GLU A 10 4.57 11.93 -12.67
CA GLU A 10 4.81 12.47 -14.00
C GLU A 10 3.46 12.75 -14.68
N GLY A 11 2.92 13.96 -14.43
CA GLY A 11 1.61 14.36 -14.97
C GLY A 11 0.46 13.49 -14.46
N GLU A 12 -0.10 12.67 -15.35
CA GLU A 12 -1.17 11.71 -15.03
C GLU A 12 -0.65 10.31 -14.66
N ILE A 13 0.66 10.10 -14.66
CA ILE A 13 1.32 8.84 -14.28
C ILE A 13 2.01 9.03 -12.92
N ALA A 14 2.04 7.96 -12.14
CA ALA A 14 2.75 7.82 -10.89
C ALA A 14 3.79 6.73 -11.05
N VAL A 15 5.05 7.07 -10.78
CA VAL A 15 6.16 6.12 -10.76
C VAL A 15 6.21 5.49 -9.38
N ILE A 16 6.06 4.17 -9.32
CA ILE A 16 6.01 3.41 -8.06
C ILE A 16 7.16 2.40 -8.05
N GLU A 17 8.00 2.46 -7.03
CA GLU A 17 9.07 1.49 -6.79
C GLU A 17 8.56 0.28 -6.01
N ILE A 18 8.76 -0.92 -6.54
CA ILE A 18 8.31 -2.22 -6.03
C ILE A 18 9.44 -3.24 -6.19
N ASN A 19 9.96 -3.80 -5.09
CA ASN A 19 11.02 -4.83 -5.09
C ASN A 19 12.17 -4.51 -6.07
N ASN A 20 12.76 -3.32 -5.95
CA ASN A 20 13.84 -2.84 -6.83
C ASN A 20 13.46 -2.65 -8.32
N SER A 21 12.17 -2.66 -8.67
CA SER A 21 11.66 -2.35 -10.00
C SER A 21 10.72 -1.15 -9.92
N THR A 22 10.80 -0.22 -10.85
CA THR A 22 9.83 0.88 -10.96
C THR A 22 8.75 0.53 -11.97
N ILE A 23 7.49 0.80 -11.62
CA ILE A 23 6.35 0.65 -12.49
C ILE A 23 5.63 1.98 -12.66
N ASP A 24 5.01 2.16 -13.82
CA ASP A 24 4.21 3.33 -14.14
C ASP A 24 2.73 3.01 -13.96
N VAL A 25 2.06 3.74 -13.06
CA VAL A 25 0.65 3.55 -12.75
C VAL A 25 -0.10 4.85 -12.98
N LEU A 26 -1.27 4.79 -13.62
CA LEU A 26 -2.11 5.97 -13.78
C LEU A 26 -2.50 6.54 -12.41
N LYS A 27 -2.35 7.85 -12.25
CA LYS A 27 -2.74 8.58 -11.03
C LYS A 27 -4.23 8.40 -10.72
N SER A 28 -5.06 8.21 -11.76
CA SER A 28 -6.49 7.88 -11.64
C SER A 28 -6.77 6.49 -11.04
N LYS A 29 -5.82 5.55 -11.13
CA LYS A 29 -5.90 4.25 -10.45
C LYS A 29 -5.46 4.33 -9.00
N LEU A 30 -4.71 5.36 -8.63
CA LEU A 30 -4.27 5.59 -7.27
C LEU A 30 -5.33 6.32 -6.46
N PRO A 31 -5.35 6.13 -5.12
CA PRO A 31 -6.24 6.89 -4.27
C PRO A 31 -5.93 8.39 -4.39
N SER A 32 -6.96 9.22 -4.45
CA SER A 32 -6.83 10.68 -4.60
C SER A 32 -6.04 11.37 -3.48
N THR A 33 -5.80 10.67 -2.37
CA THR A 33 -5.00 11.17 -1.24
C THR A 33 -3.52 10.76 -1.31
N ALA A 34 -3.11 10.07 -2.38
CA ALA A 34 -1.76 9.55 -2.57
C ALA A 34 -0.78 10.65 -2.94
N LYS A 35 0.39 10.64 -2.31
CA LYS A 35 1.47 11.62 -2.52
C LYS A 35 2.79 10.91 -2.78
N GLU A 36 3.75 11.66 -3.31
CA GLU A 36 5.13 11.18 -3.45
C GLU A 36 5.67 10.82 -2.06
N GLY A 37 6.27 9.64 -1.96
CA GLY A 37 6.72 9.03 -0.70
C GLY A 37 5.66 8.18 0.03
N ASP A 38 4.40 8.14 -0.41
CA ASP A 38 3.40 7.26 0.21
C ASP A 38 3.64 5.78 -0.17
N VAL A 39 3.44 4.89 0.81
CA VAL A 39 3.47 3.44 0.60
C VAL A 39 2.08 2.96 0.19
N LEU A 40 2.03 2.23 -0.92
CA LEU A 40 0.85 1.58 -1.45
C LEU A 40 0.92 0.08 -1.18
N ILE A 41 -0.19 -0.49 -0.72
CA ILE A 41 -0.45 -1.92 -0.80
C ILE A 41 -1.15 -2.16 -2.14
N ILE A 42 -0.54 -3.01 -2.94
CA ILE A 42 -1.02 -3.45 -4.25
C ILE A 42 -1.50 -4.89 -4.08
N ASP A 43 -2.80 -5.09 -4.26
CA ASP A 43 -3.43 -6.41 -4.21
C ASP A 43 -4.24 -6.63 -5.48
N ASP A 44 -3.65 -7.37 -6.41
CA ASP A 44 -4.10 -7.55 -7.80
C ASP A 44 -4.38 -6.22 -8.53
N ASP A 45 -5.64 -5.76 -8.54
CA ASP A 45 -6.08 -4.50 -9.16
C ASP A 45 -6.38 -3.38 -8.14
N ASN A 46 -6.20 -3.63 -6.84
CA ASN A 46 -6.48 -2.66 -5.79
C ASN A 46 -5.20 -1.98 -5.31
N TYR A 47 -5.17 -0.64 -5.46
CA TYR A 47 -4.12 0.21 -4.91
C TYR A 47 -4.67 0.95 -3.69
N THR A 48 -4.23 0.54 -2.50
CA THR A 48 -4.64 1.19 -1.25
C THR A 48 -3.43 1.88 -0.65
N ILE A 49 -3.54 3.17 -0.29
CA ILE A 49 -2.48 3.80 0.52
C ILE A 49 -2.50 3.11 1.87
N ASP A 50 -1.34 2.62 2.27
CA ASP A 50 -1.15 2.01 3.56
C ASP A 50 -1.10 3.09 4.65
N LYS A 51 -2.25 3.72 4.95
CA LYS A 51 -2.44 4.55 6.14
C LYS A 51 -2.81 3.71 7.37
N ASP A 52 -3.04 2.41 7.19
CA ASP A 52 -3.75 1.54 8.12
C ASP A 52 -2.91 0.39 8.72
N GLU A 53 -1.67 0.12 8.25
CA GLU A 53 -0.71 -0.75 8.97
C GLU A 53 -0.43 -0.27 10.41
N THR A 54 -0.82 0.97 10.77
CA THR A 54 -0.77 1.47 12.14
C THR A 54 -1.98 1.04 13.00
N ALA A 55 -3.16 0.82 12.40
CA ALA A 55 -4.38 0.45 13.13
C ALA A 55 -4.71 -1.05 13.05
N LYS A 56 -4.39 -1.71 11.92
CA LYS A 56 -4.72 -3.11 11.67
C LYS A 56 -3.80 -4.11 12.38
N ARG A 57 -2.50 -3.79 12.51
CA ARG A 57 -1.54 -4.56 13.34
C ARG A 57 -1.97 -4.66 14.82
N ARG A 58 -2.79 -3.72 15.31
CA ARG A 58 -3.34 -3.77 16.67
C ARG A 58 -4.49 -4.78 16.81
N ARG A 59 -5.18 -5.15 15.71
CA ARG A 59 -6.24 -6.17 15.71
C ARG A 59 -5.72 -7.58 15.42
N GLU A 60 -4.76 -7.74 14.50
CA GLU A 60 -4.25 -9.09 14.17
C GLU A 60 -3.43 -9.73 15.29
N VAL A 61 -2.75 -8.93 16.14
CA VAL A 61 -2.10 -9.44 17.36
C VAL A 61 -3.13 -9.95 18.38
N GLN A 62 -4.32 -9.35 18.44
CA GLN A 62 -5.40 -9.78 19.35
C GLN A 62 -6.03 -11.09 18.88
N ASP A 63 -6.24 -11.25 17.57
CA ASP A 63 -6.81 -12.46 16.96
C ASP A 63 -5.88 -13.69 17.07
N LEU A 64 -4.57 -13.48 17.15
CA LEU A 64 -3.58 -14.53 17.42
C LEU A 64 -3.56 -15.00 18.88
N MET A 65 -3.98 -14.16 19.84
CA MET A 65 -4.08 -14.56 21.27
C MET A 65 -5.30 -15.44 21.56
N ASP A 66 -6.41 -15.27 20.81
CA ASP A 66 -7.62 -16.10 20.99
C ASP A 66 -7.45 -17.55 20.52
N LYS A 67 -6.43 -17.84 19.69
CA LYS A 67 -6.11 -19.22 19.26
C LYS A 67 -5.22 -20.00 20.23
N LEU A 68 -4.75 -19.39 21.32
CA LEU A 68 -3.88 -20.01 22.33
C LEU A 68 -4.61 -20.44 23.61
N PHE A 69 -5.94 -20.25 23.69
CA PHE A 69 -6.77 -20.65 24.81
C PHE A 69 -7.83 -21.71 24.43
N GLU A 70 -7.50 -22.60 23.50
CA GLU A 70 -8.12 -23.93 23.45
C GLU A 70 -7.14 -24.99 23.97
#